data_AF-A0A369W6D1-F1
#
_entry.id   AF-A0A369W6D1-F1
#
_cell.length_a   1.000
_cell.length_b   1.000
_cell.length_c   1.000
_cell.angle_alpha   90.00
_cell.angle_beta   90.00
_cell.angle_gamma   90.00
#
_symmetry.space_group_name_H-M   'P 1'
#
loop_
_entity.id
_entity.type
_entity.pdbx_description
1 polymer ?
#
loop_
_entity_poly.entity_id
_entity_poly.type
_entity_poly.pdbx_seq_one_letter_code
_entity_poly.pdbx_strand_id
1 'polypeptide(L)'
;MLSDEVRIFRPGEPVQVVRAPMSIGAETYGLPGPVPTDAWHVLDHAVSVIHRVTPWATVIAAPTLVAEATYDDYPCREFLRRRDSEKNYVKLGGRSFGNEGLIALSLYSWSGYLISTAYHEAWHQLERILDKKILDEIDGHLIPLSWGSAYMDSMVERRARCFETWAMRFEEGMPGLRLSSQVDAIFDAAATGEIAKEWYKMQQKAARGR
;
A
#
# COMPACT_ATOMS: atom_id res chain seq x y z
N MET A 1 7.28 -13.33 -13.70
CA MET A 1 6.02 -13.90 -13.18
C MET A 1 6.00 -13.57 -11.69
N LEU A 2 5.26 -12.55 -11.29
CA LEU A 2 5.06 -12.24 -9.87
C LEU A 2 3.94 -13.17 -9.39
N SER A 3 4.21 -14.03 -8.42
CA SER A 3 3.23 -14.99 -7.91
C SER A 3 2.21 -14.29 -7.03
N ASP A 4 0.94 -14.60 -7.23
CA ASP A 4 -0.24 -14.17 -6.44
C ASP A 4 -0.28 -14.83 -5.04
N GLU A 5 0.91 -15.09 -4.49
CA GLU A 5 1.17 -15.83 -3.28
C GLU A 5 1.60 -14.86 -2.18
N VAL A 6 0.71 -14.63 -1.23
CA VAL A 6 1.03 -13.96 0.03
C VAL A 6 1.58 -15.03 0.98
N ARG A 7 2.81 -14.84 1.45
CA ARG A 7 3.43 -15.74 2.43
C ARG A 7 3.31 -15.16 3.83
N ILE A 8 2.67 -15.91 4.71
CA ILE A 8 2.36 -15.50 6.08
C ILE A 8 3.22 -16.30 7.03
N PHE A 9 3.83 -15.58 7.95
CA PHE A 9 4.79 -16.12 8.90
C PHE A 9 4.25 -15.96 10.30
N ARG A 10 4.29 -17.06 11.06
CA ARG A 10 4.11 -17.07 12.50
C ARG A 10 5.34 -17.70 13.14
N PRO A 11 5.88 -17.15 14.23
CA PRO A 11 7.02 -17.74 14.91
C PRO A 11 6.71 -19.20 15.32
N GLY A 12 7.54 -20.14 14.85
CA GLY A 12 7.40 -21.56 15.19
C GLY A 12 6.42 -22.38 14.36
N GLU A 13 5.71 -21.77 13.39
CA GLU A 13 4.80 -22.49 12.49
C GLU A 13 5.34 -22.57 11.04
N PRO A 14 4.90 -23.58 10.25
CA PRO A 14 5.17 -23.60 8.81
C PRO A 14 4.62 -22.34 8.11
N VAL A 15 5.34 -21.86 7.10
CA VAL A 15 4.91 -20.73 6.27
C VAL A 15 3.58 -21.08 5.60
N GLN A 16 2.57 -20.25 5.82
CA GLN A 16 1.30 -20.38 5.12
C GLN A 16 1.39 -19.59 3.82
N VAL A 17 1.19 -20.28 2.71
CA VAL A 17 1.04 -19.64 1.40
C VAL A 17 -0.46 -19.45 1.17
N VAL A 18 -0.91 -18.21 1.24
CA VAL A 18 -2.28 -17.86 0.87
C VAL A 18 -2.23 -17.35 -0.56
N ARG A 19 -2.99 -18.01 -1.43
CA ARG A 19 -3.31 -17.49 -2.76
C ARG A 19 -4.47 -16.53 -2.60
N ALA A 20 -4.33 -15.32 -3.10
CA ALA A 20 -5.44 -14.39 -3.13
C ALA A 20 -6.59 -15.03 -3.92
N PRO A 21 -7.83 -15.00 -3.43
CA PRO A 21 -8.95 -15.45 -4.25
C PRO A 21 -9.03 -14.55 -5.49
N MET A 22 -9.07 -15.16 -6.68
CA MET A 22 -9.39 -14.46 -7.93
C MET A 22 -10.85 -14.01 -7.88
N SER A 23 -11.17 -12.95 -7.15
CA SER A 23 -12.46 -12.31 -7.24
C SER A 23 -12.31 -10.80 -7.11
N ILE A 24 -12.92 -10.08 -8.06
CA ILE A 24 -13.06 -8.63 -8.05
C ILE A 24 -14.21 -8.33 -7.08
N GLY A 25 -13.87 -7.92 -5.85
CA GLY A 25 -14.81 -7.56 -4.80
C GLY A 25 -14.09 -7.09 -3.53
N ALA A 26 -14.62 -6.06 -2.86
CA ALA A 26 -14.05 -5.54 -1.61
C ALA A 26 -14.26 -6.56 -0.48
N GLU A 27 -13.24 -7.39 -0.22
CA GLU A 27 -13.25 -8.39 0.85
C GLU A 27 -12.07 -8.15 1.80
N THR A 28 -12.26 -8.41 3.09
CA THR A 28 -11.21 -8.32 4.11
C THR A 28 -10.97 -9.66 4.76
N TYR A 29 -9.72 -10.13 4.71
CA TYR A 29 -9.32 -11.42 5.30
C TYR A 29 -8.32 -11.20 6.43
N GLY A 30 -8.69 -11.56 7.66
CA GLY A 30 -7.80 -11.58 8.81
C GLY A 30 -7.22 -12.98 9.02
N LEU A 31 -5.90 -13.12 8.98
CA LEU A 31 -5.25 -14.42 9.21
C LEU A 31 -4.98 -14.61 10.71
N PRO A 32 -5.20 -15.81 11.26
CA PRO A 32 -4.97 -16.04 12.69
C PRO A 32 -3.50 -15.76 13.08
N GLY A 33 -3.24 -15.47 14.36
CA GLY A 33 -1.88 -15.36 14.91
C GLY A 33 -1.76 -14.32 16.03
N PRO A 34 -0.62 -14.29 16.75
CA PRO A 34 -0.39 -13.31 17.81
C PRO A 34 -0.23 -11.92 17.19
N VAL A 35 -1.11 -11.00 17.55
CA VAL A 35 -1.14 -9.62 17.07
C VAL A 35 -1.36 -8.72 18.29
N PRO A 36 -0.62 -7.60 18.41
CA PRO A 36 -0.90 -6.59 19.43
C PRO A 36 -2.37 -6.16 19.38
N THR A 37 -3.06 -6.14 20.52
CA THR A 37 -4.51 -5.90 20.57
C THR A 37 -4.89 -4.53 19.98
N ASP A 38 -4.01 -3.54 20.14
CA ASP A 38 -4.11 -2.20 19.58
C ASP A 38 -4.01 -2.16 18.04
N ALA A 39 -3.27 -3.07 17.42
CA ALA A 39 -3.17 -3.16 15.96
C ALA A 39 -4.51 -3.58 15.31
N TRP A 40 -5.32 -4.40 16.00
CA TRP A 40 -6.66 -4.76 15.52
C TRP A 40 -7.63 -3.58 15.56
N HIS A 41 -7.53 -2.73 16.59
CA HIS A 41 -8.42 -1.57 16.73
C HIS A 41 -8.21 -0.52 15.64
N VAL A 42 -7.01 -0.43 15.08
CA VAL A 42 -6.71 0.50 13.97
C VAL A 42 -6.89 -0.13 12.58
N LEU A 43 -7.11 -1.46 12.50
CA LEU A 43 -7.27 -2.15 11.22
C LEU A 43 -8.51 -1.66 10.46
N ASP A 44 -9.64 -1.48 11.14
CA ASP A 44 -10.86 -0.99 10.51
C ASP A 44 -10.65 0.40 9.87
N HIS A 45 -9.87 1.26 10.54
CA HIS A 45 -9.51 2.56 9.99
C HIS A 45 -8.58 2.43 8.77
N ALA A 46 -7.54 1.58 8.87
CA ALA A 46 -6.64 1.32 7.75
C ALA A 46 -7.36 0.74 6.52
N VAL A 47 -8.31 -0.18 6.72
CA VAL A 47 -9.17 -0.74 5.67
C VAL A 47 -10.09 0.33 5.09
N SER A 48 -10.69 1.17 5.94
CA SER A 48 -11.52 2.29 5.49
C SER A 48 -10.74 3.27 4.62
N VAL A 49 -9.48 3.56 4.97
CA VAL A 49 -8.59 4.39 4.14
C VAL A 49 -8.37 3.74 2.78
N ILE A 50 -8.03 2.45 2.74
CA ILE A 50 -7.81 1.73 1.48
C ILE A 50 -9.06 1.74 0.61
N HIS A 51 -10.23 1.43 1.16
CA HIS A 51 -11.47 1.41 0.38
C HIS A 51 -11.93 2.82 -0.04
N ARG A 52 -11.55 3.87 0.70
CA ARG A 52 -11.81 5.25 0.30
C ARG A 52 -10.97 5.64 -0.93
N VAL A 53 -9.67 5.34 -0.91
CA VAL A 53 -8.74 5.68 -2.00
C VAL A 53 -8.89 4.74 -3.20
N THR A 54 -9.06 3.45 -2.94
CA THR A 54 -9.17 2.38 -3.94
C THR A 54 -10.30 1.40 -3.58
N PRO A 55 -11.57 1.75 -3.85
CA PRO A 55 -12.75 0.96 -3.46
C PRO A 55 -12.86 -0.39 -4.16
N TRP A 56 -12.10 -0.62 -5.24
CA TRP A 56 -12.02 -1.91 -5.92
C TRP A 56 -10.98 -2.85 -5.32
N ALA A 57 -10.19 -2.39 -4.34
CA ALA A 57 -9.12 -3.19 -3.80
C ALA A 57 -9.61 -4.23 -2.80
N THR A 58 -9.04 -5.43 -2.85
CA THR A 58 -9.18 -6.47 -1.83
C THR A 58 -8.11 -6.26 -0.77
N VAL A 59 -8.44 -6.40 0.52
CA VAL A 59 -7.49 -6.19 1.62
C VAL A 59 -7.25 -7.48 2.39
N ILE A 60 -5.99 -7.88 2.55
CA ILE A 60 -5.59 -8.99 3.41
C ILE A 60 -4.77 -8.45 4.58
N ALA A 61 -5.17 -8.76 5.80
CA ALA A 61 -4.43 -8.42 7.01
C ALA A 61 -3.78 -9.68 7.60
N ALA A 62 -2.47 -9.64 7.80
CA ALA A 62 -1.70 -10.74 8.35
C ALA A 62 -0.89 -10.29 9.57
N PRO A 63 -0.65 -11.17 10.57
CA PRO A 63 0.19 -10.84 11.71
C PRO A 63 1.58 -10.36 11.31
N THR A 64 2.20 -10.97 10.31
CA THR A 64 3.49 -10.54 9.76
C THR A 64 3.55 -10.85 8.28
N LEU A 65 3.90 -9.84 7.48
CA LEU A 65 4.25 -9.98 6.07
C LEU A 65 5.76 -9.98 5.90
N VAL A 66 6.25 -10.85 5.01
CA VAL A 66 7.65 -10.82 4.61
C VAL A 66 7.79 -10.96 3.10
N ALA A 67 8.87 -10.42 2.56
CA ALA A 67 9.31 -10.68 1.19
C ALA A 67 10.70 -11.31 1.19
N GLU A 68 11.00 -12.10 0.17
CA GLU A 68 12.35 -12.56 -0.10
C GLU A 68 13.23 -11.35 -0.41
N ALA A 69 14.34 -11.23 0.30
CA ALA A 69 15.25 -10.11 0.17
C ALA A 69 16.41 -10.47 -0.76
N THR A 70 16.51 -9.75 -1.87
CA THR A 70 17.74 -9.59 -2.63
C THR A 70 18.67 -8.66 -1.84
N TYR A 71 19.96 -9.02 -1.76
CA TYR A 71 20.92 -8.43 -0.82
C TYR A 71 21.09 -6.90 -0.95
N ASP A 72 20.61 -6.29 -2.03
CA ASP A 72 20.83 -4.88 -2.39
C ASP A 72 19.65 -3.93 -2.08
N ASP A 73 18.44 -4.43 -1.77
CA ASP A 73 17.24 -3.57 -1.78
C ASP A 73 16.82 -2.99 -0.40
N TYR A 74 17.37 -3.50 0.71
CA TYR A 74 16.89 -3.17 2.06
C TYR A 74 18.02 -2.98 3.08
N PRO A 75 18.84 -1.92 2.97
CA PRO A 75 19.99 -1.70 3.86
C PRO A 75 19.64 -1.41 5.32
N CYS A 76 18.36 -1.29 5.69
CA CYS A 76 17.92 -0.82 7.01
C CYS A 76 16.89 -1.71 7.75
N ARG A 77 16.65 -2.97 7.33
CA ARG A 77 15.61 -3.81 7.96
C ARG A 77 16.19 -5.08 8.62
N GLU A 78 15.59 -5.47 9.74
CA GLU A 78 15.86 -6.75 10.40
C GLU A 78 15.55 -7.92 9.45
N PHE A 79 16.58 -8.66 9.06
CA PHE A 79 16.42 -9.86 8.25
C PHE A 79 15.93 -11.03 9.11
N LEU A 80 14.86 -11.70 8.66
CA LEU A 80 14.45 -12.99 9.18
C LEU A 80 15.18 -14.07 8.36
N ARG A 81 16.18 -14.70 8.97
CA ARG A 81 16.90 -15.82 8.36
C ARG A 81 16.16 -17.13 8.67
N ARG A 82 15.74 -17.87 7.65
CA ARG A 82 15.24 -19.25 7.82
C ARG A 82 16.40 -20.15 8.26
N ARG A 83 16.15 -21.12 9.14
CA ARG A 83 17.17 -22.13 9.52
C ARG A 83 17.45 -23.15 8.40
N ASP A 84 16.56 -23.21 7.43
CA ASP A 84 16.37 -24.25 6.42
C ASP A 84 16.30 -23.69 4.98
N SER A 85 16.68 -22.42 4.78
CA SER A 85 16.91 -21.87 3.45
C SER A 85 18.07 -20.87 3.47
N GLU A 86 18.92 -20.86 2.44
CA GLU A 86 19.95 -19.83 2.24
C GLU A 86 19.37 -18.44 1.92
N LYS A 87 18.04 -18.33 1.78
CA LYS A 87 17.32 -17.10 1.44
C LYS A 87 17.10 -16.21 2.66
N ASN A 88 17.33 -14.92 2.46
CA ASN A 88 16.99 -13.87 3.42
C ASN A 88 15.55 -13.39 3.18
N TYR A 89 14.84 -13.06 4.25
CA TYR A 89 13.53 -12.44 4.18
C TYR A 89 13.52 -11.13 4.97
N VAL A 90 12.77 -10.15 4.50
CA VAL A 90 12.56 -8.86 5.17
C VAL A 90 11.11 -8.72 5.60
N LYS A 91 10.89 -8.17 6.79
CA LYS A 91 9.55 -7.80 7.25
C LYS A 91 9.04 -6.60 6.45
N LEU A 92 7.77 -6.67 6.04
CA LEU A 92 7.07 -5.61 5.34
C LEU A 92 6.01 -4.96 6.24
N GLY A 93 5.74 -3.68 5.99
CA GLY A 93 4.57 -2.98 6.55
C GLY A 93 3.31 -3.29 5.75
N GLY A 94 3.41 -3.23 4.42
CA GLY A 94 2.35 -3.58 3.49
C GLY A 94 2.91 -3.99 2.12
N ARG A 95 2.02 -4.39 1.22
CA ARG A 95 2.33 -4.64 -0.18
C ARG A 95 1.10 -4.56 -1.08
N SER A 96 1.23 -3.79 -2.16
CA SER A 96 0.29 -3.69 -3.27
C SER A 96 0.64 -4.66 -4.39
N PHE A 97 -0.33 -5.49 -4.81
CA PHE A 97 -0.17 -6.47 -5.88
C PHE A 97 -0.89 -5.98 -7.15
N GLY A 98 -0.11 -5.77 -8.20
CA GLY A 98 -0.49 -4.90 -9.32
C GLY A 98 -1.67 -5.32 -10.17
N ASN A 99 -1.82 -6.61 -10.46
CA ASN A 99 -2.79 -7.08 -11.45
C ASN A 99 -4.15 -7.45 -10.83
N GLU A 100 -4.22 -7.54 -9.51
CA GLU A 100 -5.33 -8.20 -8.82
C GLU A 100 -6.15 -7.24 -7.96
N GLY A 101 -5.73 -5.97 -7.86
CA GLY A 101 -6.34 -5.03 -6.90
C GLY A 101 -6.10 -5.44 -5.45
N LEU A 102 -5.12 -6.29 -5.16
CA LEU A 102 -4.88 -6.77 -3.81
C LEU A 102 -3.91 -5.86 -3.04
N ILE A 103 -4.24 -5.58 -1.79
CA ILE A 103 -3.36 -4.93 -0.81
C ILE A 103 -3.23 -5.83 0.41
N ALA A 104 -2.00 -6.18 0.77
CA ALA A 104 -1.70 -6.88 2.01
C ALA A 104 -1.15 -5.91 3.06
N LEU A 105 -1.64 -5.99 4.30
CA LEU A 105 -1.17 -5.23 5.45
C LEU A 105 -0.60 -6.16 6.53
N SER A 106 0.52 -5.75 7.12
CA SER A 106 1.16 -6.41 8.25
C SER A 106 0.69 -5.76 9.56
N LEU A 107 0.08 -6.56 10.44
CA LEU A 107 -0.37 -6.12 11.77
C LEU A 107 0.77 -6.03 12.79
N TYR A 108 1.98 -6.48 12.44
CA TYR A 108 3.20 -6.27 13.22
C TYR A 108 3.69 -4.80 13.17
N SER A 109 3.22 -4.03 12.18
CA SER A 109 3.48 -2.58 12.11
C SER A 109 2.91 -1.92 13.37
N TRP A 110 3.62 -0.97 14.00
CA TRP A 110 3.00 -0.24 15.11
C TRP A 110 1.75 0.48 14.59
N SER A 111 0.73 0.62 15.44
CA SER A 111 -0.60 1.10 15.06
C SER A 111 -0.60 2.39 14.22
N GLY A 112 0.25 3.36 14.53
CA GLY A 112 0.42 4.59 13.73
C GLY A 112 0.99 4.37 12.32
N TYR A 113 1.85 3.36 12.14
CA TYR A 113 2.39 3.00 10.81
C TYR A 113 1.39 2.23 9.96
N LEU A 114 0.35 1.62 10.54
CA LEU A 114 -0.62 0.84 9.77
C LEU A 114 -1.46 1.75 8.85
N ILE A 115 -1.91 2.90 9.36
CA ILE A 115 -2.67 3.89 8.57
C ILE A 115 -1.77 4.51 7.49
N SER A 116 -0.54 4.88 7.86
CA SER A 116 0.47 5.39 6.93
C SER A 116 0.74 4.41 5.78
N THR A 117 0.91 3.12 6.13
CA THR A 117 1.07 2.03 5.16
C THR A 117 -0.17 1.86 4.29
N ALA A 118 -1.37 1.96 4.85
CA ALA A 118 -2.61 1.85 4.08
C ALA A 118 -2.69 2.91 2.98
N TYR A 119 -2.35 4.17 3.27
CA TYR A 119 -2.26 5.22 2.25
C TYR A 119 -1.22 4.92 1.18
N HIS A 120 -0.05 4.45 1.59
CA HIS A 120 1.04 4.08 0.68
C HIS A 120 0.63 3.00 -0.32
N GLU A 121 0.08 1.89 0.17
CA GLU A 121 -0.28 0.76 -0.68
C GLU A 121 -1.52 1.05 -1.55
N ALA A 122 -2.45 1.85 -1.03
CA ALA A 122 -3.60 2.33 -1.80
C ALA A 122 -3.16 3.23 -2.96
N TRP A 123 -2.15 4.10 -2.75
CA TRP A 123 -1.60 4.90 -3.84
C TRP A 123 -1.06 4.04 -4.98
N HIS A 124 -0.34 2.96 -4.67
CA HIS A 124 0.16 2.06 -5.72
C HIS A 124 -0.95 1.45 -6.56
N GLN A 125 -2.12 1.17 -5.97
CA GLN A 125 -3.29 0.74 -6.73
C GLN A 125 -3.89 1.89 -7.55
N LEU A 126 -3.98 3.09 -6.97
CA LEU A 126 -4.56 4.26 -7.61
C LEU A 126 -3.73 4.75 -8.79
N GLU A 127 -2.41 4.85 -8.67
CA GLU A 127 -1.55 5.45 -9.69
C GLU A 127 -1.62 4.70 -11.04
N ARG A 128 -1.97 3.42 -11.02
CA ARG A 128 -2.11 2.57 -12.21
C ARG A 128 -3.27 2.98 -13.11
N ILE A 129 -4.26 3.67 -12.56
CA ILE A 129 -5.42 4.15 -13.32
C ILE A 129 -5.34 5.65 -13.62
N LEU A 130 -4.33 6.36 -13.11
CA LEU A 130 -4.13 7.77 -13.37
C LEU A 130 -3.56 7.99 -14.77
N ASP A 131 -3.94 9.11 -15.39
CA ASP A 131 -3.31 9.55 -16.64
C ASP A 131 -1.83 9.87 -16.39
N LYS A 132 -0.97 9.48 -17.31
CA LYS A 132 0.47 9.81 -17.29
C LYS A 132 0.72 11.30 -17.04
N LYS A 133 -0.11 12.20 -17.57
CA LYS A 133 0.04 13.66 -17.34
C LYS A 133 -0.08 14.05 -15.86
N ILE A 134 -0.94 13.36 -15.10
CA ILE A 134 -1.07 13.59 -13.65
C ILE A 134 0.19 13.10 -12.95
N LEU A 135 0.72 11.94 -13.36
CA LEU A 135 1.96 11.41 -12.79
C LEU A 135 3.17 12.30 -13.11
N ASP A 136 3.28 12.79 -14.35
CA ASP A 136 4.33 13.71 -14.77
C ASP A 136 4.27 15.03 -13.99
N GLU A 137 3.06 15.56 -13.71
CA GLU A 137 2.88 16.75 -12.87
C GLU A 137 3.43 16.50 -11.45
N ILE A 138 3.02 15.41 -10.81
CA ILE A 138 3.50 15.06 -9.46
C ILE A 138 5.02 14.91 -9.47
N ASP A 139 5.57 14.16 -10.43
CA ASP A 139 7.00 13.89 -10.56
C ASP A 139 7.82 15.19 -10.64
N GLY A 140 7.31 16.21 -11.35
CA GLY A 140 7.92 17.55 -11.43
C GLY A 140 8.15 18.21 -10.07
N HIS A 141 7.32 17.90 -9.06
CA HIS A 141 7.42 18.44 -7.70
C HIS A 141 8.16 17.50 -6.72
N LEU A 142 8.43 16.24 -7.09
CA LEU A 142 9.13 15.26 -6.23
C LEU A 142 10.65 15.28 -6.40
N ILE A 143 11.14 15.69 -7.57
CA ILE A 143 12.57 15.76 -7.90
C ILE A 143 13.40 16.56 -6.87
N PRO A 144 12.91 17.65 -6.24
CA PRO A 144 13.66 18.41 -5.24
C PRO A 144 13.80 17.75 -3.87
N LEU A 145 13.06 16.68 -3.57
CA LEU A 145 13.04 16.09 -2.23
C LEU A 145 14.09 14.98 -2.11
N SER A 146 15.13 15.19 -1.29
CA SER A 146 16.14 14.17 -1.00
C SER A 146 15.67 13.26 0.15
N TRP A 147 15.16 12.07 -0.18
CA TRP A 147 14.65 11.10 0.82
C TRP A 147 15.67 10.03 1.27
N GLY A 148 16.95 10.17 0.92
CA GLY A 148 18.07 9.52 1.61
C GLY A 148 18.15 7.98 1.63
N SER A 149 17.30 7.21 0.92
CA SER A 149 17.38 5.73 0.88
C SER A 149 17.24 5.16 -0.54
N ALA A 150 17.95 4.06 -0.84
CA ALA A 150 17.87 3.33 -2.12
C ALA A 150 16.45 2.83 -2.47
N TYR A 151 15.60 2.55 -1.48
CA TYR A 151 14.16 2.27 -1.67
C TYR A 151 13.42 3.40 -2.42
N MET A 152 13.95 4.62 -2.34
CA MET A 152 13.42 5.81 -3.01
C MET A 152 14.06 6.03 -4.37
N ASP A 153 14.74 5.05 -4.98
CA ASP A 153 15.25 5.18 -6.34
C ASP A 153 14.14 5.01 -7.40
N SER A 154 13.01 4.40 -7.01
CA SER A 154 11.82 4.29 -7.87
C SER A 154 10.91 5.51 -7.75
N MET A 155 10.53 6.12 -8.88
CA MET A 155 9.53 7.20 -8.91
C MET A 155 8.16 6.76 -8.37
N VAL A 156 7.82 5.48 -8.54
CA VAL A 156 6.59 4.88 -7.99
C VAL A 156 6.58 4.97 -6.46
N GLU A 157 7.68 4.55 -5.82
CA GLU A 157 7.82 4.61 -4.35
C GLU A 157 7.87 6.05 -3.83
N ARG A 158 8.51 6.96 -4.59
CA ARG A 158 8.53 8.39 -4.25
C ARG A 158 7.12 8.99 -4.24
N ARG A 159 6.30 8.70 -5.26
CA ARG A 159 4.91 9.18 -5.30
C ARG A 159 4.10 8.62 -4.14
N ALA A 160 4.20 7.31 -3.89
CA ALA A 160 3.49 6.67 -2.80
C ALA A 160 3.89 7.22 -1.42
N ARG A 161 5.19 7.49 -1.18
CA ARG A 161 5.64 8.15 0.05
C ARG A 161 5.21 9.61 0.16
N CYS A 162 5.21 10.33 -0.95
CA CYS A 162 4.72 11.70 -0.96
C CYS A 162 3.24 11.77 -0.59
N PHE A 163 2.41 10.94 -1.22
CA PHE A 163 0.99 10.84 -0.92
C PHE A 163 0.74 10.39 0.52
N GLU A 164 1.42 9.35 1.01
CA GLU A 164 1.34 8.91 2.40
C GLU A 164 1.66 10.06 3.37
N THR A 165 2.76 10.77 3.14
CA THR A 165 3.17 11.87 4.03
C THR A 165 2.15 13.00 4.00
N TRP A 166 1.63 13.33 2.82
CA TRP A 166 0.56 14.32 2.67
C TRP A 166 -0.71 13.90 3.42
N ALA A 167 -1.14 12.65 3.26
CA ALA A 167 -2.38 12.13 3.82
C ALA A 167 -2.33 12.02 5.35
N MET A 168 -1.19 11.62 5.91
CA MET A 168 -1.00 11.61 7.37
C MET A 168 -1.11 13.03 7.95
N ARG A 169 -0.56 14.04 7.28
CA ARG A 169 -0.71 15.45 7.70
C ARG A 169 -2.16 15.90 7.64
N PHE A 170 -2.90 15.51 6.60
CA PHE A 170 -4.32 15.79 6.47
C PHE A 170 -5.15 15.18 7.61
N GLU A 171 -4.91 13.91 7.96
CA GLU A 171 -5.57 13.24 9.10
C GLU A 171 -5.28 13.94 10.44
N GLU A 172 -4.11 14.55 10.58
CA GLU A 172 -3.72 15.35 11.75
C GLU A 172 -4.26 16.79 11.72
N GLY A 173 -5.05 17.17 10.71
CA GLY A 173 -5.56 18.53 10.52
C GLY A 173 -4.46 19.55 10.16
N MET A 174 -3.29 19.09 9.73
CA MET A 174 -2.19 19.93 9.30
C MET A 174 -2.31 20.30 7.81
N PRO A 175 -1.75 21.45 7.40
CA PRO A 175 -1.59 21.75 5.97
C PRO A 175 -0.78 20.67 5.26
N GLY A 176 -1.11 20.43 3.99
CA GLY A 176 -0.38 19.50 3.10
C GLY A 176 1.10 19.84 2.93
N LEU A 177 1.77 19.17 1.98
CA LEU A 177 3.21 19.32 1.76
C LEU A 177 3.60 20.65 1.11
N ARG A 178 2.63 21.48 0.71
CA ARG A 178 2.83 22.79 0.07
C ARG A 178 3.73 22.69 -1.17
N LEU A 179 3.61 21.59 -1.91
CA LEU A 179 4.37 21.35 -3.14
C LEU A 179 3.86 22.27 -4.25
N SER A 180 2.54 22.27 -4.46
CA SER A 180 1.79 23.25 -5.24
C SER A 180 0.31 23.10 -4.90
N SER A 181 -0.50 24.13 -5.17
CA SER A 181 -1.96 24.04 -4.99
C SER A 181 -2.60 22.94 -5.84
N GLN A 182 -1.98 22.59 -6.97
CA GLN A 182 -2.48 21.56 -7.88
C GLN A 182 -2.16 20.14 -7.37
N VAL A 183 -0.93 19.90 -6.89
CA VAL A 183 -0.57 18.58 -6.31
C VAL A 183 -1.35 18.34 -5.01
N ASP A 184 -1.50 19.37 -4.17
CA ASP A 184 -2.32 19.27 -2.96
C ASP A 184 -3.79 18.94 -3.32
N ALA A 185 -4.35 19.52 -4.39
CA ALA A 185 -5.70 19.18 -4.84
C ALA A 185 -5.83 17.75 -5.41
N ILE A 186 -4.80 17.25 -6.10
CA ILE A 186 -4.77 15.85 -6.57
C ILE A 186 -4.76 14.89 -5.38
N PHE A 187 -3.92 15.16 -4.38
CA PHE A 187 -3.84 14.32 -3.18
C PHE A 187 -5.10 14.40 -2.33
N ASP A 188 -5.72 15.58 -2.22
CA ASP A 188 -7.02 15.72 -1.56
C ASP A 188 -8.10 14.90 -2.26
N ALA A 189 -8.21 15.00 -3.59
CA ALA A 189 -9.15 14.20 -4.38
C ALA A 189 -8.87 12.68 -4.28
N ALA A 190 -7.61 12.28 -4.16
CA ALA A 190 -7.22 10.89 -3.94
C ALA A 190 -7.62 10.40 -2.55
N ALA A 191 -7.25 11.15 -1.50
CA ALA A 191 -7.49 10.78 -0.10
C ALA A 191 -8.98 10.77 0.25
N THR A 192 -9.79 11.64 -0.35
CA THR A 192 -11.25 11.72 -0.17
C THR A 192 -12.03 10.73 -1.06
N GLY A 193 -11.36 10.06 -2.00
CA GLY A 193 -11.96 9.08 -2.90
C GLY A 193 -12.69 9.66 -4.11
N GLU A 194 -12.58 10.96 -4.38
CA GLU A 194 -13.18 11.60 -5.55
C GLU A 194 -12.61 11.03 -6.86
N ILE A 195 -11.30 10.76 -6.91
CA ILE A 195 -10.69 10.13 -8.10
C ILE A 195 -11.29 8.75 -8.38
N ALA A 196 -11.50 7.95 -7.34
CA ALA A 196 -12.08 6.62 -7.48
C ALA A 196 -13.52 6.64 -7.99
N LYS A 197 -14.32 7.62 -7.55
CA LYS A 197 -15.71 7.82 -8.03
C LYS A 197 -15.74 8.12 -9.53
N GLU A 198 -14.85 9.00 -10.01
CA GLU A 198 -14.77 9.34 -11.43
C GLU A 198 -14.34 8.14 -12.27
N TRP A 199 -13.32 7.39 -11.82
CA TRP A 199 -12.92 6.15 -12.50
C TRP A 199 -14.07 5.15 -12.62
N TYR A 200 -14.83 4.95 -11.54
CA TYR A 200 -15.96 4.02 -11.55
C TYR A 200 -17.06 4.45 -12.54
N LYS A 201 -17.37 5.76 -12.62
CA LYS A 201 -18.30 6.31 -13.63
C LYS A 201 -17.83 6.03 -15.05
N MET A 202 -16.53 6.16 -15.31
CA MET A 202 -15.94 5.85 -16.62
C MET A 202 -16.12 4.36 -16.99
N GLN A 203 -15.90 3.45 -16.05
CA GLN A 203 -16.10 2.01 -16.27
C GLN A 203 -17.57 1.68 -16.57
N GLN A 204 -18.50 2.26 -15.82
CA GLN A 204 -19.94 2.06 -16.07
C GLN A 204 -20.36 2.58 -17.45
N LYS A 205 -19.81 3.72 -17.90
CA LYS A 205 -20.08 4.27 -19.23
C LYS A 205 -19.53 3.35 -20.33
N ALA A 206 -18.32 2.82 -20.16
CA ALA A 206 -17.70 1.90 -21.10
C ALA A 206 -18.47 0.57 -21.21
N ALA A 207 -19.03 0.07 -20.11
CA ALA A 207 -19.83 -1.16 -20.08
C ALA A 207 -21.19 -1.02 -20.79
N ARG A 208 -21.78 0.19 -20.81
CA ARG A 208 -23.08 0.45 -21.48
C ARG A 208 -22.98 0.72 -22.98
N GLY A 209 -21.77 0.97 -23.50
CA GLY A 209 -21.51 1.22 -24.91
C GLY A 209 -21.14 -0.04 -25.73
N ARG A 210 -21.31 -1.22 -25.14
CA ARG A 210 -21.16 -2.54 -25.76
C ARG A 210 -22.51 -3.24 -25.78
#